data_AF-A0A845D734-F1
#
_entry.id   AF-A0A845D734-F1
#
_cell.length_a   1.000
_cell.length_b   1.000
_cell.length_c   1.000
_cell.angle_alpha   90.00
_cell.angle_beta   90.00
_cell.angle_gamma   90.00
#
_symmetry.space_group_name_H-M   'P 1'
#
loop_
_entity.id
_entity.type
_entity.pdbx_description
1 polymer ?
#
loop_
_entity_poly.entity_id
_entity_poly.type
_entity_poly.pdbx_seq_one_letter_code
_entity_poly.pdbx_strand_id
1 'polypeptide(L)' 'MLGLGFTEFVFLFFLALLLFGPKELPKLARLIARCIYEMKNLFQRLEKEWHLFEDQKTETTKSKPDQYKS' A
#
# COMPACT_ATOMS: atom_id res chain seq x y z
N MET A 1 -32.88 -6.40 -10.60
CA MET A 1 -32.29 -6.60 -9.26
C MET A 1 -31.49 -7.88 -9.29
N LEU A 2 -30.16 -7.79 -9.15
CA LEU A 2 -29.32 -8.97 -8.92
C LEU A 2 -29.35 -9.25 -7.42
N GLY A 3 -30.45 -9.85 -6.96
CA GLY A 3 -30.59 -10.34 -5.59
C GLY A 3 -29.75 -11.60 -5.41
N LEU A 4 -28.43 -11.47 -5.53
CA LEU A 4 -27.51 -12.57 -5.22
C LEU A 4 -27.48 -12.70 -3.70
N GLY A 5 -28.19 -13.70 -3.20
CA GLY A 5 -28.14 -14.08 -1.80
C GLY A 5 -26.79 -14.70 -1.46
N PHE A 6 -26.58 -14.92 -0.15
CA PHE A 6 -25.40 -15.63 0.34
C PHE A 6 -25.25 -17.01 -0.33
N THR A 7 -26.38 -17.71 -0.55
CA THR A 7 -26.42 -19.01 -1.22
C THR A 7 -25.89 -18.96 -2.65
N GLU A 8 -26.34 -18.00 -3.47
CA GLU A 8 -25.85 -17.84 -4.85
C GLU A 8 -24.35 -17.53 -4.90
N PHE A 9 -23.85 -16.69 -3.99
CA PHE A 9 -22.42 -16.39 -3.89
C PHE A 9 -21.60 -17.64 -3.59
N VAL A 10 -22.05 -18.48 -2.65
CA VAL A 10 -21.37 -19.74 -2.32
C VAL A 10 -21.40 -20.69 -3.52
N PHE A 11 -22.52 -20.81 -4.21
CA PHE A 11 -22.63 -21.67 -5.40
C PHE A 11 -21.67 -21.23 -6.53
N LEU A 12 -21.62 -19.93 -6.83
CA LEU A 12 -20.69 -19.37 -7.82
C LEU A 12 -19.22 -19.55 -7.39
N PHE A 13 -18.93 -19.38 -6.10
CA PHE A 13 -17.60 -19.63 -5.56
C PHE A 13 -17.19 -21.09 -5.74
N PHE A 14 -18.08 -22.04 -5.44
CA PHE A 14 -17.82 -23.47 -5.69
C PHE A 14 -17.61 -23.76 -7.18
N LEU A 15 -18.38 -23.14 -8.07
CA LEU A 15 -18.20 -23.30 -9.52
C LEU A 15 -16.83 -22.77 -9.98
N ALA A 16 -16.41 -21.61 -9.48
CA ALA A 16 -15.08 -21.07 -9.74
C ALA A 16 -13.97 -21.95 -9.15
N LEU A 17 -14.16 -22.51 -7.96
CA LEU A 17 -13.24 -23.46 -7.36
C LEU A 17 -13.17 -24.78 -8.12
N LEU A 18 -14.24 -25.20 -8.81
CA LEU A 18 -14.21 -26.40 -9.65
C LEU A 18 -13.42 -26.15 -10.94
N LEU A 19 -13.54 -24.96 -11.53
CA LEU A 19 -12.81 -24.56 -12.73
C LEU A 19 -11.32 -24.29 -12.45
N PHE A 20 -11.02 -23.48 -11.43
CA PHE A 20 -9.67 -23.05 -11.11
C PHE A 20 -8.98 -23.93 -10.06
N GLY A 21 -9.75 -24.65 -9.24
CA GLY A 21 -9.23 -25.46 -8.14
C GLY A 21 -9.12 -24.68 -6.82
N PRO A 22 -9.41 -25.31 -5.66
CA PRO A 22 -9.30 -24.67 -4.35
C PRO A 22 -7.86 -24.41 -3.91
N LYS A 23 -6.87 -24.94 -4.62
CA LYS A 23 -5.45 -24.70 -4.36
C LYS A 23 -4.92 -23.46 -5.07
N GLU A 24 -5.52 -23.07 -6.19
CA GLU A 24 -5.04 -21.92 -6.98
C GLU A 24 -5.47 -20.58 -6.36
N LEU A 25 -6.69 -20.49 -5.84
CA LEU A 25 -7.18 -19.30 -5.12
C LEU A 25 -6.26 -18.87 -3.95
N PRO A 26 -5.89 -19.74 -2.99
CA PRO A 26 -4.98 -19.38 -1.90
C PRO A 26 -3.52 -19.19 -2.36
N LYS A 27 -3.12 -19.79 -3.48
CA LYS A 27 -1.78 -19.59 -4.06
C LYS A 27 -1.66 -18.20 -4.69
N LEU A 28 -2.68 -17.77 -5.45
CA LEU A 28 -2.76 -16.44 -6.01
C LEU A 28 -2.90 -15.37 -4.91
N ALA A 29 -3.73 -15.63 -3.90
CA ALA A 29 -3.85 -14.76 -2.74
C ALA A 29 -2.51 -14.55 -2.02
N ARG A 30 -1.70 -15.61 -1.84
CA ARG A 30 -0.36 -15.49 -1.25
C ARG A 30 0.59 -14.63 -2.10
N LEU A 31 0.52 -14.75 -3.43
CA LEU A 31 1.31 -13.93 -4.35
C LEU A 31 0.92 -12.45 -4.27
N ILE A 32 -0.39 -12.17 -4.33
CA ILE A 32 -0.92 -10.79 -4.21
C ILE A 32 -0.62 -10.22 -2.83
N ALA A 33 -0.81 -11.00 -1.75
CA ALA A 33 -0.56 -10.55 -0.38
C ALA A 33 0.91 -10.18 -0.18
N ARG A 34 1.84 -10.96 -0.73
CA ARG A 34 3.27 -10.63 -0.71
C ARG A 34 3.55 -9.33 -1.46
N CYS A 35 2.95 -9.15 -2.64
CA CYS A 35 3.09 -7.93 -3.43
C CYS A 35 2.57 -6.69 -2.66
N ILE A 36 1.39 -6.79 -2.06
CA ILE A 36 0.81 -5.72 -1.22
C ILE A 36 1.69 -5.42 0.00
N TYR A 37 2.25 -6.45 0.63
CA TYR A 37 3.15 -6.27 1.78
C TYR A 37 4.42 -5.52 1.41
N GLU A 38 5.06 -5.93 0.31
CA GLU A 38 6.26 -5.26 -0.22
C GLU A 38 5.92 -3.81 -0.63
N MET A 39 4.81 -3.60 -1.35
CA MET A 39 4.33 -2.25 -1.69
C MET A 39 4.12 -1.39 -0.44
N LYS A 40 3.42 -1.88 0.59
CA LYS A 40 3.18 -1.13 1.83
C LYS A 40 4.48 -0.69 2.50
N ASN A 41 5.48 -1.59 2.56
CA ASN A 41 6.78 -1.27 3.15
C ASN A 41 7.53 -0.19 2.33
N LEU A 42 7.40 -0.20 1.01
CA LEU A 42 7.95 0.86 0.16
C LEU A 42 7.23 2.20 0.40
N PHE A 43 5.90 2.20 0.43
CA PHE A 43 5.12 3.41 0.75
C PHE A 43 5.50 4.01 2.10
N GLN A 44 5.72 3.19 3.12
CA GLN A 44 6.16 3.66 4.44
C GLN A 44 7.57 4.27 4.43
N ARG A 45 8.46 3.79 3.56
CA ARG A 45 9.80 4.38 3.40
C ARG A 45 9.73 5.72 2.69
N LEU A 46 8.94 5.77 1.62
CA LEU A 46 8.69 7.00 0.89
C LEU A 46 8.10 8.08 1.80
N GLU A 47 7.08 7.76 2.60
CA GLU A 47 6.48 8.71 3.55
C GLU A 47 7.50 9.26 4.55
N LYS A 48 8.39 8.41 5.09
CA LYS A 48 9.48 8.84 5.97
C LYS A 48 10.51 9.71 5.26
N GLU A 49 10.90 9.35 4.04
CA GLU A 49 11.82 10.14 3.23
C GLU A 49 11.22 11.51 2.90
N TRP A 50 9.95 11.58 2.54
CA TRP A 50 9.24 12.85 2.27
C TRP A 50 9.26 13.80 3.47
N HIS A 51 9.02 13.29 4.68
CA HIS A 51 9.13 14.10 5.90
C HIS A 51 10.56 14.54 6.22
N LEU A 52 11.56 13.71 5.93
CA LEU A 52 12.98 14.09 6.07
C LEU A 52 13.38 15.19 5.06
N PHE A 53 12.80 15.20 3.86
CA PHE A 53 12.97 16.28 2.88
C PHE A 53 12.24 17.58 3.30
N GLU A 54 11.15 17.50 4.06
CA GLU A 54 10.49 18.67 4.64
C GLU A 54 11.34 19.35 5.72
N ASP A 55 12.02 18.58 6.59
CA ASP A 55 12.90 19.14 7.62
C ASP A 55 14.19 19.75 7.04
N GLN A 56 14.79 19.13 6.00
CA GLN A 56 15.98 19.68 5.33
C GLN A 56 15.74 20.99 4.56
N LYS A 57 14.49 21.41 4.34
CA LYS A 57 14.19 22.74 3.79
C LYS A 57 14.34 23.88 4.81
N THR A 58 14.45 23.57 6.10
CA THR A 58 14.48 24.57 7.18
C THR A 58 15.88 24.95 7.67
N GLU A 59 16.94 24.20 7.28
CA GLU A 59 18.32 24.47 7.74
C GLU A 59 19.22 25.21 6.73
N THR A 60 18.83 25.35 5.45
CA THR A 60 19.59 26.21 4.50
C THR A 60 19.26 27.70 4.60
N THR A 61 18.33 28.09 5.47
CA THR A 61 17.97 29.49 5.75
C THR A 61 18.09 29.80 7.25
N LYS A 62 19.15 29.30 7.93
CA LYS A 62 19.39 29.72 9.32
C LYS A 62 20.85 29.59 9.79
N SER A 63 21.82 29.97 8.96
CA SER A 63 23.22 30.12 9.38
C SER A 63 23.81 31.48 8.95
N LYS A 64 23.49 32.52 9.76
CA LYS A 64 24.20 33.79 10.09
C LYS A 64 24.87 34.64 8.97
N PRO A 65 24.87 35.99 9.05
CA PRO A 65 25.06 36.73 10.31
C PRO A 65 24.23 38.00 10.52
N ASP A 66 23.81 38.20 11.77
CA ASP A 66 23.68 39.52 12.40
C ASP A 66 25.07 40.21 12.40
N GLN A 67 25.49 40.79 11.28
CA GLN A 67 26.67 41.64 11.19
C GLN A 67 26.57 42.65 10.03
N TYR A 68 25.62 43.60 10.11
CA TYR A 68 25.77 44.97 9.56
C TYR A 68 24.62 45.83 10.11
N LYS A 69 24.76 46.41 11.30
CA LYS A 69 25.16 47.81 11.49
C LYS A 69 24.22 48.83 10.81
N SER A 70 23.43 49.55 11.61
CA SER A 70 23.61 50.99 11.88
C SER A 70 22.53 51.49 12.84
#